data_AF-A0AAD3D258-F1
#
_entry.id   AF-A0AAD3D258-F1
#
_cell.length_a   1.000
_cell.length_b   1.000
_cell.length_c   1.000
_cell.angle_alpha   90.00
_cell.angle_beta   90.00
_cell.angle_gamma   90.00
#
_symmetry.space_group_name_H-M   'P 1'
#
loop_
_entity.id
_entity.type
_entity.pdbx_description
1 polymer ?
#
loop_
_entity_poly.entity_id
_entity_poly.type
_entity_poly.pdbx_seq_one_letter_code
_entity_poly.pdbx_strand_id
1 'polypeptide(L)'
;MASTSDTVRRRKTTSKKKDTKISQVATSEKRKKDTNDASNSSQASLWATIKKSPMFWISAVVMIPYSLYNFYLYLFLQRPDALQLATLNMYQPRPRVNLTDTRQVLIVGTISSGTTQVSHDLSKKLHLEIGHENAETNWSFVRDGTVSWFHGVRYIPRPGIDTELKNEYLFQQSINALCKQVYPNMGFHPFMFRDGQCNLRQSWDACWKDECKQVLTSEWGCGLKENEHTCVTPFQNVLHQVRHPLRTIESLVTKFCINGVEGKVQPVFITFASALFPQHDFSSMSCIEAAGYYVDEYNNAMLAVDLDHSFHVEETTICDIAKLAGFIENDVVYGPNKEIVSRICRDEYSDTNQIMRSNRNTYNSGKLNLSWDDLLGGKFGSRKNPGDSDLLNRIKLLSSKLGYS
;
A
#
# COMPACT_ATOMS: atom_id res chain seq x y z
N MET A 1 17.92 -60.24 -6.93
CA MET A 1 18.18 -60.71 -8.31
C MET A 1 17.46 -59.75 -9.27
N ALA A 2 18.19 -59.25 -10.28
CA ALA A 2 17.79 -58.30 -11.35
C ALA A 2 17.29 -56.91 -10.86
N SER A 3 18.00 -55.78 -10.98
CA SER A 3 18.73 -55.14 -12.09
C SER A 3 17.84 -54.65 -13.24
N THR A 4 17.49 -53.37 -13.22
CA THR A 4 17.47 -52.51 -14.41
C THR A 4 17.80 -51.06 -14.04
N SER A 5 18.66 -50.50 -14.87
CA SER A 5 19.29 -49.19 -14.86
C SER A 5 18.45 -48.15 -15.60
N ASP A 6 18.51 -46.87 -15.20
CA ASP A 6 18.44 -45.78 -16.18
C ASP A 6 19.15 -44.47 -15.75
N THR A 7 20.34 -44.30 -16.33
CA THR A 7 20.84 -43.15 -17.08
C THR A 7 20.43 -41.72 -16.69
N VAL A 8 21.28 -41.02 -15.91
CA VAL A 8 21.24 -39.56 -15.72
C VAL A 8 22.32 -38.86 -16.57
N ARG A 9 21.85 -37.94 -17.42
CA ARG A 9 22.60 -37.17 -18.41
C ARG A 9 23.32 -35.97 -17.76
N ARG A 10 24.64 -36.07 -17.58
CA ARG A 10 25.54 -34.99 -17.12
C ARG A 10 25.76 -33.94 -18.22
N ARG A 11 25.43 -32.68 -17.97
CA ARG A 11 25.82 -31.52 -18.79
C ARG A 11 27.10 -30.91 -18.23
N LYS A 12 28.16 -30.87 -19.06
CA LYS A 12 29.43 -30.19 -18.82
C LYS A 12 29.30 -28.71 -19.20
N THR A 13 29.82 -27.80 -18.38
CA THR A 13 30.23 -26.46 -18.79
C THR A 13 31.63 -26.16 -18.29
N THR A 14 32.44 -25.71 -19.22
CA THR A 14 33.90 -25.60 -19.24
C THR A 14 34.41 -24.33 -18.56
N SER A 15 35.38 -24.46 -17.64
CA SER A 15 36.19 -23.34 -17.15
C SER A 15 37.38 -23.09 -18.09
N LYS A 16 37.55 -21.87 -18.59
CA LYS A 16 38.78 -21.43 -19.27
C LYS A 16 39.70 -20.74 -18.26
N LYS A 17 40.80 -21.43 -17.91
CA LYS A 17 42.03 -20.86 -17.33
C LYS A 17 42.72 -20.02 -18.42
N LYS A 18 43.24 -18.85 -18.06
CA LYS A 18 44.16 -18.09 -18.92
C LYS A 18 45.40 -17.74 -18.09
N ASP A 19 46.48 -18.44 -18.38
CA ASP A 19 47.82 -18.14 -17.92
C ASP A 19 48.32 -16.86 -18.60
N THR A 20 49.07 -16.02 -17.88
CA THR A 20 49.86 -14.96 -18.50
C THR A 20 51.23 -14.90 -17.82
N LYS A 21 52.25 -15.05 -18.66
CA LYS A 21 53.66 -15.17 -18.33
C LYS A 21 54.24 -13.85 -17.81
N ILE A 22 55.11 -14.02 -16.82
CA ILE A 22 56.07 -13.04 -16.31
C ILE A 22 57.25 -12.97 -17.29
N SER A 23 57.64 -11.77 -17.69
CA SER A 23 59.00 -11.47 -18.17
C SER A 23 59.49 -10.18 -17.52
N GLN A 24 60.58 -10.30 -16.77
CA GLN A 24 61.40 -9.22 -16.26
C GLN A 24 62.39 -8.77 -17.33
N VAL A 25 62.61 -7.46 -17.49
CA VAL A 25 63.83 -6.87 -18.03
C VAL A 25 64.13 -5.59 -17.26
N ALA A 26 65.32 -5.54 -16.65
CA ALA A 26 65.93 -4.36 -16.03
C ALA A 26 66.30 -3.32 -17.12
N THR A 27 66.51 -2.02 -16.90
CA THR A 27 67.61 -1.43 -16.11
C THR A 27 67.53 0.12 -16.20
N SER A 28 68.13 0.78 -15.19
CA SER A 28 68.83 2.10 -15.23
C SER A 28 68.00 3.39 -15.40
N GLU A 29 67.80 4.23 -14.37
CA GLU A 29 68.71 5.23 -13.74
C GLU A 29 68.65 6.63 -14.40
N LYS A 30 68.09 7.62 -13.69
CA LYS A 30 68.63 8.99 -13.63
C LYS A 30 67.94 9.89 -12.60
N ARG A 31 68.77 10.37 -11.67
CA ARG A 31 68.56 11.48 -10.72
C ARG A 31 68.21 12.82 -11.42
N LYS A 32 67.30 13.60 -10.81
CA LYS A 32 67.25 15.08 -10.72
C LYS A 32 66.29 15.41 -9.56
N LYS A 33 66.75 15.74 -8.36
CA LYS A 33 67.21 17.04 -7.81
C LYS A 33 66.15 18.16 -7.89
N ASP A 34 65.47 18.31 -6.75
CA ASP A 34 64.84 19.47 -6.09
C ASP A 34 64.60 20.75 -6.88
N THR A 35 63.37 21.29 -6.83
CA THR A 35 63.04 22.50 -6.04
C THR A 35 61.55 22.87 -6.14
N ASN A 36 61.00 23.31 -5.01
CA ASN A 36 59.93 24.30 -4.82
C ASN A 36 58.56 24.08 -5.50
N ASP A 37 57.58 23.62 -4.71
CA ASP A 37 56.27 24.30 -4.54
C ASP A 37 55.35 23.44 -3.66
N ALA A 38 55.69 23.40 -2.37
CA ALA A 38 54.88 22.78 -1.34
C ALA A 38 53.98 23.86 -0.72
N SER A 39 52.76 24.01 -1.22
CA SER A 39 51.59 24.34 -0.38
C SER A 39 50.24 24.34 -1.10
N ASN A 40 50.16 24.32 -2.44
CA ASN A 40 48.86 24.34 -3.16
C ASN A 40 48.56 23.10 -4.04
N SER A 41 49.46 22.12 -4.15
CA SER A 41 49.29 20.97 -5.06
C SER A 41 48.62 19.73 -4.44
N SER A 42 48.51 19.66 -3.11
CA SER A 42 47.97 18.47 -2.42
C SER A 42 46.43 18.37 -2.47
N GLN A 43 45.71 19.49 -2.45
CA GLN A 43 44.23 19.47 -2.58
C GLN A 43 43.79 19.08 -3.99
N ALA A 44 44.47 19.55 -5.04
CA ALA A 44 44.13 19.22 -6.43
C ALA A 44 44.33 17.72 -6.73
N SER A 45 45.35 17.08 -6.14
CA SER A 45 45.62 15.64 -6.34
C SER A 45 44.62 14.75 -5.59
N LEU A 46 44.15 15.19 -4.42
CA LEU A 46 43.18 14.45 -3.60
C LEU A 46 41.79 14.45 -4.26
N TRP A 47 41.31 15.60 -4.76
CA TRP A 47 40.05 15.68 -5.51
C TRP A 47 40.09 14.90 -6.83
N ALA A 48 41.22 14.92 -7.54
CA ALA A 48 41.41 14.13 -8.76
C ALA A 48 41.40 12.62 -8.48
N THR A 49 41.86 12.19 -7.31
CA THR A 49 41.89 10.79 -6.88
C THR A 49 40.50 10.34 -6.40
N ILE A 50 39.80 11.19 -5.63
CA ILE A 50 38.43 10.95 -5.18
C ILE A 50 37.46 10.83 -6.37
N LYS A 51 37.56 11.71 -7.37
CA LYS A 51 36.70 11.67 -8.58
C LYS A 51 36.91 10.42 -9.44
N LYS A 52 38.05 9.74 -9.32
CA LYS A 52 38.32 8.47 -10.01
C LYS A 52 37.80 7.25 -9.24
N SER A 53 37.41 7.43 -7.97
CA SER A 53 36.85 6.34 -7.18
C SER A 53 35.39 6.06 -7.60
N PRO A 54 35.04 4.80 -7.92
CA PRO A 54 33.64 4.44 -8.20
C PRO A 54 32.72 4.72 -7.01
N MET A 55 33.24 4.68 -5.76
CA MET A 55 32.47 5.02 -4.57
C MET A 55 32.04 6.48 -4.52
N PHE A 56 32.85 7.40 -5.06
CA PHE A 56 32.48 8.81 -5.16
C PHE A 56 31.30 8.99 -6.11
N TRP A 57 31.35 8.35 -7.28
CA TRP A 57 30.26 8.42 -8.25
C TRP A 57 28.98 7.75 -7.73
N ILE A 58 29.06 6.58 -7.09
CA ILE A 58 27.90 5.94 -6.46
C ILE A 58 27.30 6.87 -5.39
N SER A 59 28.14 7.44 -4.53
CA SER A 59 27.70 8.37 -3.49
C SER A 59 27.06 9.62 -4.10
N ALA A 60 27.66 10.21 -5.13
CA ALA A 60 27.12 11.38 -5.80
C ALA A 60 25.79 11.09 -6.50
N VAL A 61 25.68 9.97 -7.22
CA VAL A 61 24.49 9.61 -8.00
C VAL A 61 23.33 9.15 -7.12
N VAL A 62 23.59 8.55 -5.96
CA VAL A 62 22.54 8.04 -5.07
C VAL A 62 22.26 9.01 -3.91
N MET A 63 23.30 9.45 -3.18
CA MET A 63 23.12 10.24 -1.96
C MET A 63 22.73 11.69 -2.23
N ILE A 64 23.22 12.31 -3.31
CA ILE A 64 22.86 13.71 -3.61
C ILE A 64 21.38 13.80 -3.98
N PRO A 65 20.84 13.04 -4.96
CA PRO A 65 19.40 13.10 -5.25
C PRO A 65 18.53 12.75 -4.05
N TYR A 66 18.93 11.75 -3.26
CA TYR A 66 18.20 11.41 -2.03
C TYR A 66 18.23 12.54 -1.00
N SER A 67 19.38 13.18 -0.78
CA SER A 67 19.49 14.31 0.15
C SER A 67 18.72 15.53 -0.33
N LEU A 68 18.77 15.84 -1.63
CA LEU A 68 17.98 16.90 -2.25
C LEU A 68 16.48 16.63 -2.12
N TYR A 69 16.06 15.39 -2.32
CA TYR A 69 14.66 15.00 -2.16
C TYR A 69 14.19 15.14 -0.70
N ASN A 70 14.96 14.66 0.28
CA ASN A 70 14.63 14.84 1.69
C ASN A 70 14.65 16.32 2.10
N PHE A 71 15.60 17.09 1.58
CA PHE A 71 15.65 18.53 1.83
C PHE A 71 14.44 19.25 1.23
N TYR A 72 14.03 18.88 0.02
CA TYR A 72 12.79 19.33 -0.60
C TYR A 72 11.57 19.01 0.29
N LEU A 73 11.42 17.76 0.73
CA LEU A 73 10.32 17.38 1.64
C LEU A 73 10.36 18.16 2.95
N TYR A 74 11.53 18.29 3.57
CA TYR A 74 11.71 19.05 4.80
C TYR A 74 11.29 20.53 4.62
N LEU A 75 11.73 21.18 3.55
CA LEU A 75 11.34 22.57 3.27
C LEU A 75 9.83 22.71 3.01
N PHE A 76 9.25 21.86 2.17
CA PHE A 76 7.85 22.01 1.74
C PHE A 76 6.84 21.53 2.79
N LEU A 77 7.17 20.52 3.59
CA LEU A 77 6.27 19.94 4.59
C LEU A 77 6.51 20.52 5.99
N GLN A 78 7.77 20.69 6.39
CA GLN A 78 8.12 21.00 7.79
C GLN A 78 8.53 22.47 7.99
N ARG A 79 9.06 23.14 6.96
CA ARG A 79 9.51 24.55 7.02
C ARG A 79 8.90 25.43 5.90
N PRO A 80 7.56 25.47 5.76
CA PRO A 80 6.91 26.32 4.77
C PRO A 80 7.22 27.81 5.01
N ASP A 81 7.47 28.20 6.27
CA ASP A 81 7.91 29.54 6.68
C ASP A 81 9.20 29.98 5.98
N ALA A 82 10.17 29.08 5.85
CA ALA A 82 11.44 29.38 5.18
C ALA A 82 11.25 29.64 3.68
N LEU A 83 10.34 28.91 3.04
CA LEU A 83 10.00 29.10 1.62
C LEU A 83 9.23 30.39 1.38
N GLN A 84 8.28 30.73 2.27
CA GLN A 84 7.57 32.00 2.21
C GLN A 84 8.54 33.18 2.32
N LEU A 85 9.47 33.13 3.27
CA LEU A 85 10.50 34.16 3.42
C LEU A 85 11.42 34.25 2.18
N ALA A 86 11.92 33.12 1.69
CA ALA A 86 12.82 33.07 0.54
C ALA A 86 12.17 33.56 -0.75
N THR A 87 10.84 33.41 -0.88
CA THR A 87 10.07 33.84 -2.05
C THR A 87 9.40 35.20 -1.86
N LEU A 88 9.71 35.93 -0.78
CA LEU A 88 9.08 37.21 -0.46
C LEU A 88 7.54 37.12 -0.46
N ASN A 89 7.01 36.02 0.10
CA ASN A 89 5.59 35.67 0.14
C ASN A 89 4.90 35.47 -1.22
N MET A 90 5.66 35.35 -2.33
CA MET A 90 5.07 35.00 -3.63
C MET A 90 4.56 33.56 -3.68
N TYR A 91 5.13 32.67 -2.86
CA TYR A 91 4.74 31.27 -2.79
C TYR A 91 4.46 30.86 -1.34
N GLN A 92 3.25 30.35 -1.11
CA GLN A 92 2.79 29.87 0.21
C GLN A 92 2.52 28.37 0.13
N PRO A 93 3.53 27.51 0.35
CA PRO A 93 3.31 26.07 0.40
C PRO A 93 2.44 25.74 1.62
N ARG A 94 1.58 24.74 1.44
CA ARG A 94 0.81 24.18 2.54
C ARG A 94 1.78 23.56 3.56
N PRO A 95 1.58 23.73 4.87
CA PRO A 95 2.34 23.00 5.90
C PRO A 95 1.92 21.54 5.93
N ARG A 96 2.69 20.67 6.61
CA ARG A 96 2.18 19.35 7.04
C ARG A 96 0.96 19.51 7.95
N VAL A 97 0.11 18.50 7.94
CA VAL A 97 -1.12 18.45 8.75
C VAL A 97 -0.83 17.65 10.02
N ASN A 98 -1.17 18.18 11.20
CA ASN A 98 -0.96 17.44 12.45
C ASN A 98 -1.91 16.24 12.53
N LEU A 99 -1.60 15.26 13.38
CA LEU A 99 -2.46 14.09 13.58
C LEU A 99 -3.86 14.44 14.10
N THR A 100 -4.00 15.57 14.79
CA THR A 100 -5.25 16.08 15.34
C THR A 100 -6.04 16.94 14.35
N ASP A 101 -5.40 17.39 13.27
CA ASP A 101 -6.03 18.26 12.29
C ASP A 101 -6.95 17.42 11.39
N THR A 102 -8.22 17.83 11.26
CA THR A 102 -9.23 17.05 10.56
C THR A 102 -9.07 17.16 9.04
N ARG A 103 -8.56 16.11 8.40
CA ARG A 103 -8.45 16.02 6.93
C ARG A 103 -9.82 15.82 6.27
N GLN A 104 -9.89 15.97 4.96
CA GLN A 104 -11.18 15.93 4.28
C GLN A 104 -11.78 14.53 4.24
N VAL A 105 -11.00 13.52 3.83
CA VAL A 105 -11.59 12.20 3.53
C VAL A 105 -10.71 11.01 3.90
N LEU A 106 -11.35 9.97 4.42
CA LEU A 106 -10.85 8.61 4.47
C LEU A 106 -11.71 7.73 3.54
N ILE A 107 -11.11 7.13 2.52
CA ILE A 107 -11.79 6.18 1.65
C ILE A 107 -11.35 4.76 2.02
N VAL A 108 -12.31 3.93 2.41
CA VAL A 108 -12.09 2.54 2.83
C VAL A 108 -12.66 1.60 1.78
N GLY A 109 -11.89 0.61 1.35
CA GLY A 109 -12.37 -0.42 0.42
C GLY A 109 -11.58 -1.70 0.58
N THR A 110 -12.13 -2.85 0.15
CA THR A 110 -11.40 -4.13 0.29
C THR A 110 -10.07 -4.14 -0.47
N ILE A 111 -9.19 -5.07 -0.10
CA ILE A 111 -8.02 -5.38 -0.93
C ILE A 111 -8.49 -5.70 -2.36
N SER A 112 -7.76 -5.17 -3.35
CA SER A 112 -8.06 -5.36 -4.78
C SER A 112 -9.40 -4.76 -5.27
N SER A 113 -10.06 -3.88 -4.50
CA SER A 113 -11.22 -3.10 -4.98
C SER A 113 -10.85 -1.91 -5.87
N GLY A 114 -9.56 -1.67 -6.13
CA GLY A 114 -9.08 -0.54 -6.93
C GLY A 114 -8.67 0.70 -6.13
N THR A 115 -8.42 0.57 -4.83
CA THR A 115 -7.97 1.68 -3.94
C THR A 115 -6.77 2.45 -4.50
N THR A 116 -5.77 1.75 -5.07
CA THR A 116 -4.60 2.37 -5.72
C THR A 116 -4.99 3.26 -6.91
N GLN A 117 -6.00 2.86 -7.69
CA GLN A 117 -6.47 3.66 -8.81
C GLN A 117 -7.18 4.91 -8.30
N VAL A 118 -8.08 4.78 -7.33
CA VAL A 118 -8.79 5.92 -6.73
C VAL A 118 -7.81 6.93 -6.16
N SER A 119 -6.84 6.51 -5.34
CA SER A 119 -5.82 7.43 -4.81
C SER A 119 -5.00 8.10 -5.91
N HIS A 120 -4.61 7.34 -6.93
CA HIS A 120 -3.83 7.86 -8.05
C HIS A 120 -4.62 8.91 -8.84
N ASP A 121 -5.88 8.63 -9.13
CA ASP A 121 -6.71 9.46 -9.99
C ASP A 121 -7.16 10.74 -9.27
N LEU A 122 -7.50 10.67 -7.98
CA LEU A 122 -7.70 11.85 -7.13
C LEU A 122 -6.44 12.72 -7.11
N SER A 123 -5.27 12.10 -6.93
CA SER A 123 -4.02 12.86 -6.85
C SER A 123 -3.58 13.47 -8.18
N LYS A 124 -3.67 12.71 -9.27
CA LYS A 124 -3.17 13.15 -10.57
C LYS A 124 -4.14 14.01 -11.35
N LYS A 125 -5.44 13.74 -11.26
CA LYS A 125 -6.45 14.46 -12.05
C LYS A 125 -7.08 15.64 -11.31
N LEU A 126 -7.15 15.61 -9.98
CA LEU A 126 -7.65 16.72 -9.16
C LEU A 126 -6.56 17.47 -8.40
N HIS A 127 -5.29 17.06 -8.55
CA HIS A 127 -4.15 17.64 -7.82
C HIS A 127 -4.29 17.57 -6.29
N LEU A 128 -5.03 16.58 -5.79
CA LEU A 128 -5.21 16.36 -4.37
C LEU A 128 -4.01 15.63 -3.76
N GLU A 129 -3.70 15.95 -2.51
CA GLU A 129 -2.66 15.33 -1.72
C GLU A 129 -3.25 14.15 -0.93
N ILE A 130 -3.59 13.10 -1.67
CA ILE A 130 -4.21 11.85 -1.17
C ILE A 130 -3.17 10.73 -1.08
N GLY A 131 -3.07 10.10 0.09
CA GLY A 131 -2.21 8.94 0.31
C GLY A 131 -2.89 7.63 -0.06
N HIS A 132 -2.15 6.68 -0.64
CA HIS A 132 -2.58 5.28 -0.76
C HIS A 132 -1.96 4.50 0.40
N GLU A 133 -2.80 3.94 1.27
CA GLU A 133 -2.35 3.18 2.44
C GLU A 133 -1.29 3.93 3.29
N ASN A 134 -1.43 5.26 3.35
CA ASN A 134 -0.55 6.14 4.09
C ASN A 134 -1.36 7.33 4.59
N ALA A 135 -1.13 7.72 5.84
CA ALA A 135 -1.67 8.90 6.48
C ALA A 135 -0.59 9.80 7.10
N GLU A 136 0.68 9.43 6.98
CA GLU A 136 1.81 10.21 7.48
C GLU A 136 1.99 11.49 6.66
N THR A 137 2.20 12.62 7.33
CA THR A 137 2.33 13.94 6.70
C THR A 137 3.74 14.54 6.85
N ASN A 138 4.61 13.89 7.62
CA ASN A 138 5.99 14.36 7.86
C ASN A 138 6.90 14.28 6.64
N TRP A 139 6.71 13.23 5.85
CA TRP A 139 7.56 12.89 4.71
C TRP A 139 6.75 12.54 3.46
N SER A 140 5.44 12.79 3.48
CA SER A 140 4.53 12.52 2.37
C SER A 140 3.48 13.63 2.23
N PHE A 141 3.13 13.95 0.99
CA PHE A 141 2.08 14.91 0.65
C PHE A 141 0.69 14.25 0.78
N VAL A 142 0.25 14.06 2.03
CA VAL A 142 -1.00 13.36 2.39
C VAL A 142 -1.89 14.24 3.28
N ARG A 143 -2.25 15.41 2.75
CA ARG A 143 -2.91 16.47 3.53
C ARG A 143 -4.41 16.52 3.33
N ASP A 144 -4.89 15.97 2.22
CA ASP A 144 -6.30 16.02 1.85
C ASP A 144 -7.06 14.77 2.33
N GLY A 145 -6.36 13.65 2.47
CA GLY A 145 -7.00 12.40 2.87
C GLY A 145 -6.21 11.16 2.52
N THR A 146 -6.83 10.00 2.75
CA THR A 146 -6.20 8.69 2.53
C THR A 146 -7.20 7.72 1.91
N VAL A 147 -6.73 6.90 0.97
CA VAL A 147 -7.45 5.71 0.48
C VAL A 147 -6.74 4.48 0.99
N SER A 148 -7.42 3.60 1.72
CA SER A 148 -6.78 2.45 2.34
C SER A 148 -7.76 1.34 2.66
N TRP A 149 -7.36 0.11 2.38
CA TRP A 149 -8.11 -1.06 2.85
C TRP A 149 -7.86 -1.35 4.33
N PHE A 150 -6.65 -1.10 4.83
CA PHE A 150 -6.35 -1.51 6.20
C PHE A 150 -7.04 -0.61 7.23
N HIS A 151 -7.37 0.63 6.90
CA HIS A 151 -8.19 1.50 7.76
C HIS A 151 -9.57 0.92 8.06
N GLY A 152 -10.07 0.00 7.24
CA GLY A 152 -11.31 -0.72 7.52
C GLY A 152 -11.26 -1.52 8.81
N VAL A 153 -10.07 -1.85 9.34
CA VAL A 153 -9.93 -2.51 10.65
C VAL A 153 -10.64 -1.76 11.79
N ARG A 154 -10.82 -0.44 11.65
CA ARG A 154 -11.60 0.39 12.59
C ARG A 154 -13.06 -0.03 12.70
N TYR A 155 -13.60 -0.60 11.64
CA TYR A 155 -15.02 -0.98 11.53
C TYR A 155 -15.21 -2.50 11.52
N ILE A 156 -14.15 -3.27 11.76
CA ILE A 156 -14.22 -4.73 11.90
C ILE A 156 -14.25 -5.06 13.41
N PRO A 157 -15.21 -5.89 13.88
CA PRO A 157 -15.23 -6.38 15.26
C PRO A 157 -13.90 -6.97 15.70
N ARG A 158 -13.42 -6.59 16.89
CA ARG A 158 -12.22 -7.18 17.48
C ARG A 158 -12.50 -8.65 17.84
N PRO A 159 -11.75 -9.62 17.28
CA PRO A 159 -12.02 -11.02 17.53
C PRO A 159 -12.00 -11.38 19.01
N GLY A 160 -13.10 -11.94 19.51
CA GLY A 160 -13.23 -12.33 20.91
C GLY A 160 -13.52 -11.17 21.86
N ILE A 161 -13.42 -9.89 21.48
CA ILE A 161 -13.81 -8.78 22.37
C ILE A 161 -15.20 -8.29 22.01
N ASP A 162 -15.39 -7.93 20.74
CA ASP A 162 -16.66 -7.43 20.21
C ASP A 162 -17.54 -8.57 19.66
N THR A 163 -17.14 -9.82 19.90
CA THR A 163 -17.89 -11.03 19.54
C THR A 163 -18.41 -11.74 20.80
N GLU A 164 -19.38 -12.64 20.63
CA GLU A 164 -20.03 -13.34 21.75
C GLU A 164 -19.07 -14.14 22.65
N LEU A 165 -17.88 -14.49 22.14
CA LEU A 165 -16.90 -15.35 22.82
C LEU A 165 -16.19 -14.68 24.01
N LYS A 166 -16.15 -13.34 24.10
CA LYS A 166 -15.51 -12.57 25.19
C LYS A 166 -14.11 -13.09 25.60
N ASN A 167 -13.30 -13.48 24.61
CA ASN A 167 -11.95 -14.01 24.75
C ASN A 167 -10.89 -13.06 24.17
N GLU A 168 -10.31 -12.21 25.02
CA GLU A 168 -9.25 -11.25 24.65
C GLU A 168 -8.00 -11.92 24.08
N TYR A 169 -7.74 -13.19 24.42
CA TYR A 169 -6.59 -13.91 23.89
C TYR A 169 -6.66 -14.06 22.36
N LEU A 170 -7.85 -14.24 21.79
CA LEU A 170 -8.01 -14.30 20.32
C LEU A 170 -7.61 -12.99 19.66
N PHE A 171 -8.01 -11.85 20.24
CA PHE A 171 -7.61 -10.54 19.74
C PHE A 171 -6.09 -10.36 19.75
N GLN A 172 -5.45 -10.73 20.87
CA GLN A 172 -3.99 -10.65 20.99
C GLN A 172 -3.28 -11.58 19.99
N GLN A 173 -3.83 -12.76 19.70
CA GLN A 173 -3.29 -13.63 18.66
C GLN A 173 -3.38 -13.00 17.27
N SER A 174 -4.53 -12.40 16.93
CA SER A 174 -4.71 -11.69 15.65
C SER A 174 -3.72 -10.53 15.50
N ILE A 175 -3.56 -9.69 16.53
CA ILE A 175 -2.56 -8.61 16.53
C ILE A 175 -1.15 -9.18 16.33
N ASN A 176 -0.78 -10.21 17.10
CA ASN A 176 0.55 -10.81 17.01
C ASN A 176 0.82 -11.40 15.61
N ALA A 177 -0.19 -11.97 14.95
CA ALA A 177 -0.07 -12.47 13.59
C ALA A 177 0.20 -11.34 12.59
N LEU A 178 -0.55 -10.24 12.68
CA LEU A 178 -0.40 -9.08 11.79
C LEU A 178 0.91 -8.32 12.01
N CYS A 179 1.39 -8.23 13.25
CA CYS A 179 2.60 -7.50 13.59
C CYS A 179 3.89 -8.32 13.47
N LYS A 180 3.81 -9.63 13.17
CA LYS A 180 4.99 -10.52 13.20
C LYS A 180 6.10 -10.08 12.25
N GLN A 181 5.74 -9.65 11.05
CA GLN A 181 6.66 -9.20 10.00
C GLN A 181 5.95 -8.27 9.00
N VAL A 182 6.69 -7.43 8.28
CA VAL A 182 6.17 -6.76 7.07
C VAL A 182 6.06 -7.79 5.97
N TYR A 183 4.92 -7.81 5.29
CA TYR A 183 4.81 -8.57 4.05
C TYR A 183 4.81 -7.61 2.84
N PRO A 184 5.56 -7.92 1.78
CA PRO A 184 5.52 -7.13 0.55
C PRO A 184 4.13 -7.17 -0.08
N ASN A 185 3.59 -6.02 -0.52
CA ASN A 185 2.29 -5.89 -1.21
C ASN A 185 1.04 -6.28 -0.39
N MET A 186 1.22 -6.57 0.90
CA MET A 186 0.21 -6.86 1.89
C MET A 186 0.81 -6.49 3.23
N GLY A 187 0.47 -5.36 3.83
CA GLY A 187 1.16 -4.98 5.04
C GLY A 187 0.34 -4.00 5.83
N PHE A 188 0.34 -4.17 7.13
CA PHE A 188 0.11 -3.05 8.01
C PHE A 188 1.44 -2.31 8.18
N HIS A 189 1.41 -0.98 8.11
CA HIS A 189 2.53 -0.14 8.51
C HIS A 189 1.98 0.96 9.43
N PRO A 190 2.62 1.33 10.55
CA PRO A 190 2.10 2.36 11.45
C PRO A 190 1.77 3.70 10.78
N PHE A 191 2.55 4.11 9.78
CA PHE A 191 2.27 5.26 8.90
C PHE A 191 0.91 5.25 8.21
N MET A 192 0.24 4.11 8.14
CA MET A 192 -1.16 4.07 7.71
C MET A 192 -2.03 4.92 8.62
N PHE A 193 -1.77 4.99 9.93
CA PHE A 193 -2.65 5.68 10.88
C PHE A 193 -2.05 7.01 11.36
N ARG A 194 -0.73 7.04 11.56
CA ARG A 194 -0.06 8.19 12.17
C ARG A 194 1.44 8.22 11.87
N ASP A 195 2.06 9.35 12.20
CA ASP A 195 3.50 9.49 12.21
C ASP A 195 4.15 8.40 13.08
N GLY A 196 5.12 7.69 12.51
CA GLY A 196 5.82 6.61 13.18
C GLY A 196 6.86 7.11 14.17
N GLN A 197 7.02 6.39 15.28
CA GLN A 197 8.04 6.70 16.29
C GLN A 197 9.36 5.98 16.02
N CYS A 198 9.30 4.89 15.25
CA CYS A 198 10.45 4.07 14.92
C CYS A 198 11.27 4.65 13.76
N ASN A 199 12.57 4.34 13.73
CA ASN A 199 13.46 4.84 12.70
C ASN A 199 13.15 4.18 11.35
N LEU A 200 12.81 5.02 10.36
CA LEU A 200 12.58 4.64 8.96
C LEU A 200 13.69 3.82 8.31
N ARG A 201 14.93 3.96 8.79
CA ARG A 201 16.10 3.25 8.24
C ARG A 201 16.29 1.84 8.82
N GLN A 202 15.55 1.49 9.86
CA GLN A 202 15.58 0.15 10.44
C GLN A 202 14.65 -0.78 9.66
N SER A 203 15.06 -2.04 9.51
CA SER A 203 14.14 -3.10 9.07
C SER A 203 13.06 -3.32 10.13
N TRP A 204 12.03 -4.12 9.81
CA TRP A 204 10.94 -4.45 10.75
C TRP A 204 11.45 -5.16 12.02
N ASP A 205 11.81 -4.36 13.01
CA ASP A 205 12.49 -4.74 14.24
C ASP A 205 11.51 -4.75 15.43
N ALA A 206 12.04 -4.80 16.65
CA ALA A 206 11.21 -4.79 17.84
C ALA A 206 10.39 -3.50 17.98
N CYS A 207 10.97 -2.34 17.63
CA CYS A 207 10.28 -1.07 17.71
C CYS A 207 9.04 -1.09 16.82
N TRP A 208 9.22 -1.46 15.54
CA TRP A 208 8.10 -1.50 14.59
C TRP A 208 7.00 -2.49 14.98
N LYS A 209 7.37 -3.63 15.58
CA LYS A 209 6.41 -4.63 16.09
C LYS A 209 5.59 -4.09 17.25
N ASP A 210 6.23 -3.39 18.18
CA ASP A 210 5.55 -2.83 19.34
C ASP A 210 4.65 -1.65 18.94
N GLU A 211 5.12 -0.80 18.03
CA GLU A 211 4.30 0.26 17.46
C GLU A 211 3.10 -0.31 16.69
N CYS A 212 3.29 -1.38 15.93
CA CYS A 212 2.19 -2.09 15.28
C CYS A 212 1.13 -2.59 16.27
N LYS A 213 1.56 -3.26 17.34
CA LYS A 213 0.64 -3.75 18.38
C LYS A 213 -0.13 -2.62 19.03
N GLN A 214 0.56 -1.52 19.34
CA GLN A 214 -0.05 -0.35 19.96
C GLN A 214 -1.13 0.24 19.05
N VAL A 215 -0.81 0.47 17.78
CA VAL A 215 -1.75 1.03 16.80
C VAL A 215 -2.93 0.10 16.59
N LEU A 216 -2.71 -1.21 16.39
CA LEU A 216 -3.83 -2.15 16.21
C LEU A 216 -4.71 -2.26 17.46
N THR A 217 -4.13 -2.18 18.66
CA THR A 217 -4.91 -2.19 19.91
C THR A 217 -5.79 -0.95 20.02
N SER A 218 -5.31 0.22 19.59
CA SER A 218 -6.08 1.47 19.66
C SER A 218 -7.08 1.64 18.53
N GLU A 219 -6.75 1.16 17.33
CA GLU A 219 -7.51 1.45 16.12
C GLU A 219 -8.51 0.35 15.74
N TRP A 220 -8.25 -0.93 16.07
CA TRP A 220 -9.13 -2.02 15.66
C TRP A 220 -10.49 -1.93 16.37
N GLY A 221 -11.56 -1.91 15.60
CA GLY A 221 -12.94 -1.89 16.10
C GLY A 221 -13.32 -0.57 16.78
N CYS A 222 -12.45 0.44 16.74
CA CYS A 222 -12.72 1.69 17.43
C CYS A 222 -13.89 2.46 16.81
N GLY A 223 -14.11 2.30 15.50
CA GLY A 223 -15.20 2.92 14.74
C GLY A 223 -16.55 2.20 14.85
N LEU A 224 -16.67 1.20 15.72
CA LEU A 224 -17.96 0.55 16.00
C LEU A 224 -18.80 1.45 16.91
N LYS A 225 -20.09 1.62 16.56
CA LYS A 225 -21.04 2.61 17.12
C LYS A 225 -21.22 2.61 18.65
N GLU A 226 -20.71 1.63 19.38
CA GLU A 226 -20.87 1.54 20.84
C GLU A 226 -19.79 2.28 21.66
N ASN A 227 -18.72 2.77 21.01
CA ASN A 227 -17.60 3.45 21.69
C ASN A 227 -17.40 4.89 21.19
N GLU A 228 -18.50 5.66 21.09
CA GLU A 228 -18.59 7.01 20.48
C GLU A 228 -17.54 8.05 20.94
N HIS A 229 -16.76 7.80 22.00
CA HIS A 229 -15.83 8.78 22.56
C HIS A 229 -14.35 8.39 22.45
N THR A 230 -14.02 7.19 21.93
CA THR A 230 -12.62 6.74 21.89
C THR A 230 -11.97 6.74 20.50
N CYS A 231 -12.75 6.76 19.42
CA CYS A 231 -12.23 6.68 18.05
C CYS A 231 -12.48 7.98 17.27
N VAL A 232 -11.79 9.04 17.66
CA VAL A 232 -11.81 10.28 16.86
C VAL A 232 -10.91 10.06 15.65
N THR A 233 -11.51 9.83 14.48
CA THR A 233 -10.74 9.78 13.24
C THR A 233 -10.44 11.20 12.77
N PRO A 234 -9.22 11.52 12.30
CA PRO A 234 -8.87 12.86 11.84
C PRO A 234 -9.35 13.09 10.40
N PHE A 235 -10.60 12.72 10.10
CA PHE A 235 -11.21 12.81 8.78
C PHE A 235 -12.64 13.33 8.92
N GLN A 236 -13.03 14.28 8.07
CA GLN A 236 -14.39 14.84 8.07
C GLN A 236 -15.39 13.83 7.52
N ASN A 237 -15.03 13.14 6.43
CA ASN A 237 -15.86 12.12 5.80
C ASN A 237 -15.12 10.78 5.71
N VAL A 238 -15.86 9.69 5.89
CA VAL A 238 -15.44 8.32 5.68
C VAL A 238 -16.31 7.70 4.59
N LEU A 239 -15.70 7.38 3.45
CA LEU A 239 -16.40 6.81 2.31
C LEU A 239 -16.11 5.31 2.17
N HIS A 240 -17.14 4.52 1.88
CA HIS A 240 -17.00 3.12 1.49
C HIS A 240 -16.86 3.00 -0.03
N GLN A 241 -15.65 2.65 -0.47
CA GLN A 241 -15.39 2.26 -1.85
C GLN A 241 -15.86 0.82 -2.08
N VAL A 242 -16.85 0.69 -2.94
CA VAL A 242 -17.48 -0.57 -3.30
C VAL A 242 -17.12 -0.93 -4.74
N ARG A 243 -16.81 -2.21 -4.96
CA ARG A 243 -16.55 -2.79 -6.28
C ARG A 243 -17.36 -4.08 -6.40
N HIS A 244 -17.83 -4.42 -7.59
CA HIS A 244 -18.63 -5.62 -7.80
C HIS A 244 -17.92 -6.85 -7.19
N PRO A 245 -18.55 -7.58 -6.25
CA PRO A 245 -17.89 -8.64 -5.48
C PRO A 245 -17.12 -9.65 -6.33
N LEU A 246 -17.70 -10.17 -7.41
CA LEU A 246 -17.00 -11.09 -8.32
C LEU A 246 -15.70 -10.48 -8.90
N ARG A 247 -15.69 -9.19 -9.25
CA ARG A 247 -14.51 -8.52 -9.83
C ARG A 247 -13.41 -8.32 -8.79
N THR A 248 -13.80 -8.09 -7.54
CA THR A 248 -12.89 -8.06 -6.40
C THR A 248 -12.29 -9.44 -6.14
N ILE A 249 -13.12 -10.49 -6.11
CA ILE A 249 -12.68 -11.89 -5.93
C ILE A 249 -11.70 -12.28 -7.04
N GLU A 250 -12.02 -12.02 -8.30
CA GLU A 250 -11.12 -12.29 -9.44
C GLU A 250 -9.74 -11.63 -9.26
N SER A 251 -9.74 -10.39 -8.78
CA SER A 251 -8.52 -9.60 -8.58
C SER A 251 -7.70 -10.13 -7.41
N LEU A 252 -8.35 -10.56 -6.33
CA LEU A 252 -7.70 -11.23 -5.19
C LEU A 252 -7.11 -12.57 -5.60
N VAL A 253 -7.87 -13.40 -6.32
CA VAL A 253 -7.42 -14.70 -6.81
C VAL A 253 -6.18 -14.50 -7.70
N THR A 254 -6.24 -13.56 -8.64
CA THR A 254 -5.10 -13.29 -9.52
C THR A 254 -3.87 -12.75 -8.76
N LYS A 255 -4.08 -11.98 -7.69
CA LYS A 255 -2.99 -11.39 -6.90
C LYS A 255 -2.35 -12.39 -5.91
N PHE A 256 -3.16 -13.25 -5.28
CA PHE A 256 -2.74 -14.04 -4.11
C PHE A 256 -2.75 -15.54 -4.30
N CYS A 257 -3.15 -16.09 -5.45
CA CYS A 257 -2.98 -17.53 -5.69
C CYS A 257 -1.69 -17.79 -6.46
N ILE A 258 -0.89 -18.75 -6.00
CA ILE A 258 0.32 -19.19 -6.72
C ILE A 258 -0.11 -19.88 -8.03
N ASN A 259 0.25 -19.28 -9.17
CA ASN A 259 -0.06 -19.76 -10.54
C ASN A 259 -1.55 -19.73 -10.95
N GLY A 260 -2.35 -18.88 -10.31
CA GLY A 260 -3.71 -18.56 -10.76
C GLY A 260 -4.79 -19.45 -10.16
N VAL A 261 -5.82 -19.70 -10.97
CA VAL A 261 -7.03 -20.42 -10.57
C VAL A 261 -6.69 -21.88 -10.26
N GLU A 262 -7.18 -22.45 -9.16
CA GLU A 262 -6.74 -23.72 -8.52
C GLU A 262 -5.42 -23.66 -7.70
N GLY A 263 -4.71 -22.54 -7.73
CA GLY A 263 -3.44 -22.37 -7.02
C GLY A 263 -3.58 -22.34 -5.49
N LYS A 264 -2.48 -22.63 -4.79
CA LYS A 264 -2.41 -22.44 -3.34
C LYS A 264 -2.49 -20.95 -3.01
N VAL A 265 -3.34 -20.60 -2.04
CA VAL A 265 -3.39 -19.25 -1.48
C VAL A 265 -2.02 -18.90 -0.90
N GLN A 266 -1.52 -17.72 -1.23
CA GLN A 266 -0.26 -17.24 -0.67
C GLN A 266 -0.37 -17.13 0.86
N PRO A 267 0.64 -17.61 1.62
CA PRO A 267 0.59 -17.62 3.08
C PRO A 267 0.31 -16.25 3.72
N VAL A 268 0.74 -15.18 3.05
CA VAL A 268 0.46 -13.81 3.51
C VAL A 268 -1.04 -13.52 3.55
N PHE A 269 -1.78 -13.86 2.49
CA PHE A 269 -3.23 -13.63 2.44
C PHE A 269 -3.94 -14.41 3.53
N ILE A 270 -3.58 -15.69 3.72
CA ILE A 270 -4.12 -16.53 4.79
C ILE A 270 -3.86 -15.88 6.16
N THR A 271 -2.64 -15.39 6.41
CA THR A 271 -2.30 -14.76 7.69
C THR A 271 -3.19 -13.55 7.98
N PHE A 272 -3.40 -12.67 6.99
CA PHE A 272 -4.25 -11.50 7.16
C PHE A 272 -5.72 -11.85 7.30
N ALA A 273 -6.25 -12.69 6.40
CA ALA A 273 -7.65 -13.09 6.41
C ALA A 273 -8.01 -13.83 7.71
N SER A 274 -7.18 -14.78 8.15
CA SER A 274 -7.38 -15.50 9.42
C SER A 274 -7.22 -14.60 10.65
N ALA A 275 -6.35 -13.58 10.61
CA ALA A 275 -6.26 -12.64 11.72
C ALA A 275 -7.49 -11.73 11.82
N LEU A 276 -7.99 -11.24 10.68
CA LEU A 276 -9.18 -10.38 10.63
C LEU A 276 -10.47 -11.14 10.93
N PHE A 277 -10.59 -12.37 10.44
CA PHE A 277 -11.80 -13.20 10.50
C PHE A 277 -11.49 -14.64 10.97
N PRO A 278 -11.07 -14.83 12.24
CA PRO A 278 -10.61 -16.13 12.75
C PRO A 278 -11.69 -17.21 12.86
N GLN A 279 -12.97 -16.86 12.65
CA GLN A 279 -14.06 -17.83 12.53
C GLN A 279 -13.93 -18.73 11.30
N HIS A 280 -13.14 -18.32 10.30
CA HIS A 280 -12.93 -19.04 9.05
C HIS A 280 -11.56 -19.73 9.01
N ASP A 281 -11.52 -21.00 8.64
CA ASP A 281 -10.28 -21.71 8.34
C ASP A 281 -9.85 -21.48 6.87
N PHE A 282 -9.34 -20.28 6.59
CA PHE A 282 -8.83 -19.91 5.26
C PHE A 282 -7.71 -20.83 4.74
N SER A 283 -7.04 -21.59 5.62
CA SER A 283 -5.94 -22.46 5.23
C SER A 283 -6.41 -23.76 4.57
N SER A 284 -7.64 -24.20 4.86
CA SER A 284 -8.24 -25.39 4.26
C SER A 284 -9.13 -25.07 3.05
N MET A 285 -9.44 -23.79 2.84
CA MET A 285 -10.22 -23.30 1.71
C MET A 285 -9.41 -23.26 0.41
N SER A 286 -10.10 -23.41 -0.72
CA SER A 286 -9.57 -23.04 -2.03
C SER A 286 -9.41 -21.53 -2.15
N CYS A 287 -8.70 -21.09 -3.19
CA CYS A 287 -8.41 -19.67 -3.34
C CYS A 287 -9.65 -18.81 -3.65
N ILE A 288 -10.63 -19.37 -4.39
CA ILE A 288 -11.91 -18.69 -4.65
C ILE A 288 -12.71 -18.57 -3.36
N GLU A 289 -12.79 -19.65 -2.57
CA GLU A 289 -13.49 -19.64 -1.28
C GLU A 289 -12.86 -18.64 -0.31
N ALA A 290 -11.54 -18.70 -0.14
CA ALA A 290 -10.82 -17.80 0.76
C ALA A 290 -10.99 -16.32 0.35
N ALA A 291 -10.88 -16.00 -0.94
CA ALA A 291 -11.11 -14.65 -1.44
C ALA A 291 -12.58 -14.23 -1.30
N GLY A 292 -13.52 -15.14 -1.58
CA GLY A 292 -14.96 -14.91 -1.48
C GLY A 292 -15.40 -14.58 -0.06
N TYR A 293 -15.09 -15.45 0.91
CA TYR A 293 -15.40 -15.19 2.31
C TYR A 293 -14.72 -13.92 2.83
N TYR A 294 -13.47 -13.64 2.44
CA TYR A 294 -12.81 -12.38 2.81
C TYR A 294 -13.58 -11.16 2.28
N VAL A 295 -14.00 -11.16 1.01
CA VAL A 295 -14.76 -10.05 0.40
C VAL A 295 -16.12 -9.89 1.08
N ASP A 296 -16.78 -10.99 1.41
CA ASP A 296 -18.07 -11.00 2.11
C ASP A 296 -17.95 -10.44 3.53
N GLU A 297 -17.07 -10.99 4.35
CA GLU A 297 -16.88 -10.57 5.75
C GLU A 297 -16.46 -9.10 5.83
N TYR A 298 -15.50 -8.68 5.00
CA TYR A 298 -15.04 -7.29 5.02
C TYR A 298 -16.14 -6.31 4.64
N ASN A 299 -16.87 -6.55 3.53
CA ASN A 299 -17.91 -5.61 3.12
C ASN A 299 -19.13 -5.66 4.04
N ASN A 300 -19.51 -6.81 4.58
CA ASN A 300 -20.56 -6.87 5.60
C ASN A 300 -20.16 -6.10 6.86
N ALA A 301 -18.88 -6.11 7.26
CA ALA A 301 -18.41 -5.26 8.36
C ALA A 301 -18.56 -3.76 8.04
N MET A 302 -18.22 -3.33 6.82
CA MET A 302 -18.42 -1.93 6.41
C MET A 302 -19.91 -1.56 6.31
N LEU A 303 -20.77 -2.48 5.86
CA LEU A 303 -22.22 -2.28 5.78
C LEU A 303 -22.93 -2.31 7.15
N ALA A 304 -22.32 -2.95 8.15
CA ALA A 304 -22.85 -3.01 9.50
C ALA A 304 -22.65 -1.69 10.26
N VAL A 305 -21.70 -0.86 9.82
CA VAL A 305 -21.51 0.50 10.30
C VAL A 305 -22.11 1.50 9.32
N ASP A 306 -22.40 2.70 9.81
CA ASP A 306 -23.02 3.77 9.05
C ASP A 306 -21.91 4.75 8.69
N LEU A 307 -21.21 4.43 7.60
CA LEU A 307 -20.21 5.32 7.01
C LEU A 307 -20.95 6.43 6.25
N ASP A 308 -20.33 7.61 6.14
CA ASP A 308 -21.01 8.81 5.63
C ASP A 308 -21.63 8.57 4.25
N HIS A 309 -20.87 7.96 3.34
CA HIS A 309 -21.34 7.59 2.01
C HIS A 309 -20.66 6.33 1.47
N SER A 310 -21.27 5.72 0.44
CA SER A 310 -20.67 4.66 -0.37
C SER A 310 -20.71 5.02 -1.85
N PHE A 311 -19.79 4.44 -2.64
CA PHE A 311 -19.78 4.64 -4.09
C PHE A 311 -19.29 3.38 -4.83
N HIS A 312 -19.85 3.14 -6.02
CA HIS A 312 -19.46 2.03 -6.89
C HIS A 312 -18.34 2.45 -7.83
N VAL A 313 -17.19 1.79 -7.77
CA VAL A 313 -16.03 2.09 -8.62
C VAL A 313 -16.38 2.04 -10.10
N GLU A 314 -17.26 1.12 -10.52
CA GLU A 314 -17.65 0.93 -11.92
C GLU A 314 -18.61 1.99 -12.47
N GLU A 315 -19.20 2.82 -11.62
CA GLU A 315 -20.27 3.76 -12.00
C GLU A 315 -19.95 5.20 -11.62
N THR A 316 -18.95 5.40 -10.77
CA THR A 316 -18.63 6.70 -10.18
C THR A 316 -17.50 7.39 -10.95
N THR A 317 -17.63 8.69 -11.18
CA THR A 317 -16.57 9.53 -11.74
C THR A 317 -15.63 10.05 -10.64
N ILE A 318 -14.49 10.61 -11.01
CA ILE A 318 -13.55 11.17 -10.02
C ILE A 318 -14.16 12.41 -9.34
N CYS A 319 -14.97 13.17 -10.08
CA CYS A 319 -15.68 14.32 -9.55
C CYS A 319 -16.82 13.96 -8.60
N ASP A 320 -17.51 12.83 -8.83
CA ASP A 320 -18.50 12.32 -7.88
C ASP A 320 -17.84 11.93 -6.56
N ILE A 321 -16.68 11.24 -6.61
CA ILE A 321 -15.91 10.92 -5.39
C ILE A 321 -15.50 12.21 -4.68
N ALA A 322 -15.04 13.22 -5.43
CA ALA A 322 -14.63 14.49 -4.85
C ALA A 322 -15.78 15.23 -4.17
N LYS A 323 -16.98 15.16 -4.75
CA LYS A 323 -18.22 15.68 -4.18
C LYS A 323 -18.61 14.95 -2.90
N LEU A 324 -18.64 13.61 -2.92
CA LEU A 324 -18.93 12.79 -1.73
C LEU A 324 -17.91 13.02 -0.61
N ALA A 325 -16.66 13.28 -0.96
CA ALA A 325 -15.61 13.63 -0.02
C ALA A 325 -15.75 15.06 0.55
N GLY A 326 -16.56 15.93 -0.06
CA GLY A 326 -16.75 17.32 0.35
C GLY A 326 -15.73 18.31 -0.23
N PHE A 327 -14.91 17.90 -1.21
CA PHE A 327 -13.89 18.77 -1.84
C PHE A 327 -14.48 19.86 -2.74
N ILE A 328 -15.78 19.80 -3.06
CA ILE A 328 -16.46 20.80 -3.90
C ILE A 328 -17.21 21.82 -3.04
N GLU A 329 -17.64 21.41 -1.85
CA GLU A 329 -18.45 22.19 -0.93
C GLU A 329 -17.59 22.95 0.08
N ASN A 330 -16.50 22.35 0.55
CA ASN A 330 -15.68 22.85 1.64
C ASN A 330 -14.20 22.96 1.24
N ASP A 331 -13.51 23.90 1.87
CA ASP A 331 -12.05 23.95 1.79
C ASP A 331 -11.42 22.89 2.69
N VAL A 332 -10.31 22.34 2.20
CA VAL A 332 -9.50 21.40 2.95
C VAL A 332 -8.61 22.13 3.95
N VAL A 333 -7.99 21.36 4.83
CA VAL A 333 -7.00 21.87 5.78
C VAL A 333 -5.86 22.60 5.06
N TYR A 334 -5.73 23.89 5.38
CA TYR A 334 -4.68 24.81 4.95
C TYR A 334 -4.61 25.12 3.43
N GLY A 335 -5.71 25.07 2.66
CA GLY A 335 -5.69 25.61 1.29
C GLY A 335 -7.04 25.61 0.54
N PRO A 336 -7.25 26.54 -0.40
CA PRO A 336 -8.48 26.63 -1.19
C PRO A 336 -8.47 25.59 -2.34
N ASN A 337 -8.61 24.31 -1.98
CA ASN A 337 -8.76 23.26 -2.99
C ASN A 337 -10.14 23.32 -3.66
N LYS A 338 -11.14 23.90 -2.99
CA LYS A 338 -12.52 23.93 -3.44
C LYS A 338 -12.66 24.54 -4.83
N GLU A 339 -12.10 25.72 -5.07
CA GLU A 339 -12.22 26.40 -6.37
C GLU A 339 -11.50 25.63 -7.48
N ILE A 340 -10.36 25.01 -7.18
CA ILE A 340 -9.58 24.23 -8.14
C ILE A 340 -10.36 22.99 -8.54
N VAL A 341 -10.78 22.19 -7.56
CA VAL A 341 -11.56 20.97 -7.79
C VAL A 341 -12.88 21.29 -8.48
N SER A 342 -13.60 22.32 -8.01
CA SER A 342 -14.85 22.77 -8.63
C SER A 342 -14.65 23.18 -10.09
N ARG A 343 -13.56 23.86 -10.42
CA ARG A 343 -13.27 24.27 -11.81
C ARG A 343 -13.00 23.06 -12.70
N ILE A 344 -12.19 22.13 -12.23
CA ILE A 344 -11.88 20.90 -12.98
C ILE A 344 -13.15 20.07 -13.19
N CYS A 345 -14.01 19.97 -12.18
CA CYS A 345 -15.23 19.17 -12.27
C CYS A 345 -16.35 19.82 -13.09
N ARG A 346 -16.35 21.15 -13.26
CA ARG A 346 -17.29 21.84 -14.16
C ARG A 346 -16.92 21.70 -15.64
N ASP A 347 -15.69 21.31 -15.96
CA ASP A 347 -15.27 21.08 -17.34
C ASP A 347 -15.81 19.73 -17.84
N GLU A 348 -16.93 19.76 -18.57
CA GLU A 348 -17.59 18.57 -19.11
C GLU A 348 -16.67 17.69 -19.99
N TYR A 349 -15.60 18.28 -20.56
CA TYR A 349 -14.64 17.57 -21.40
C TYR A 349 -13.47 16.96 -20.62
N SER A 350 -13.38 17.22 -19.32
CA SER A 350 -12.33 16.67 -18.46
C SER A 350 -12.49 15.16 -18.27
N ASP A 351 -11.36 14.44 -18.32
CA ASP A 351 -11.26 13.01 -17.97
C ASP A 351 -11.66 12.71 -16.52
N THR A 352 -11.91 13.73 -15.69
CA THR A 352 -12.43 13.59 -14.32
C THR A 352 -13.93 13.29 -14.28
N ASN A 353 -14.66 13.65 -15.33
CA ASN A 353 -16.10 13.40 -15.50
C ASN A 353 -16.39 12.09 -16.23
N GLN A 354 -15.35 11.36 -16.63
CA GLN A 354 -15.51 9.99 -17.13
C GLN A 354 -15.60 9.01 -15.97
N ILE A 355 -16.46 8.02 -16.12
CA ILE A 355 -16.56 6.87 -15.21
C ILE A 355 -15.17 6.26 -15.05
N MET A 356 -14.81 5.91 -13.82
CA MET A 356 -13.55 5.26 -13.51
C MET A 356 -13.47 3.88 -14.16
N ARG A 357 -13.03 3.84 -15.42
CA ARG A 357 -12.73 2.58 -16.08
C ARG A 357 -11.45 2.04 -15.46
N SER A 358 -11.53 0.83 -14.90
CA SER A 358 -10.39 0.11 -14.37
C SER A 358 -9.49 -0.40 -15.52
N ASN A 359 -8.92 0.51 -16.30
CA ASN A 359 -7.89 0.22 -17.30
C ASN A 359 -6.62 -0.32 -16.61
N ARG A 360 -6.54 -0.14 -15.28
CA ARG A 360 -5.45 -0.54 -14.40
C ARG A 360 -5.87 -1.60 -13.38
N ASN A 361 -6.68 -2.59 -13.76
CA ASN A 361 -6.62 -3.84 -13.01
C ASN A 361 -5.26 -4.50 -13.32
N THR A 362 -4.21 -3.99 -12.68
CA THR A 362 -2.82 -4.39 -12.88
C THR A 362 -2.63 -5.86 -12.55
N TYR A 363 -3.48 -6.41 -11.70
CA TYR A 363 -3.46 -7.82 -11.32
C TYR A 363 -4.29 -8.67 -12.28
N ASN A 364 -5.58 -8.41 -12.41
CA ASN A 364 -6.46 -9.15 -13.31
C ASN A 364 -6.66 -8.40 -14.64
N SER A 365 -5.65 -8.43 -15.50
CA SER A 365 -5.70 -7.91 -16.88
C SER A 365 -6.43 -8.88 -17.82
N GLY A 366 -7.63 -9.31 -17.44
CA GLY A 366 -8.42 -10.31 -18.17
C GLY A 366 -7.94 -11.76 -18.03
N LYS A 367 -7.07 -12.04 -17.05
CA LYS A 367 -6.54 -13.39 -16.79
C LYS A 367 -7.59 -14.33 -16.22
N LEU A 368 -8.57 -13.78 -15.50
CA LEU A 368 -9.63 -14.51 -14.85
C LEU A 368 -10.96 -13.77 -15.03
N ASN A 369 -12.00 -14.50 -15.40
CA ASN A 369 -13.37 -14.01 -15.44
C ASN A 369 -14.23 -15.06 -14.74
N LEU A 370 -14.77 -14.73 -13.58
CA LEU A 370 -15.61 -15.59 -12.78
C LEU A 370 -17.09 -15.32 -13.11
N SER A 371 -17.83 -16.40 -13.21
CA SER A 371 -19.28 -16.45 -13.23
C SER A 371 -19.82 -16.87 -11.86
N TRP A 372 -21.12 -16.66 -11.64
CA TRP A 372 -21.79 -17.10 -10.41
C TRP A 372 -21.60 -18.59 -10.14
N ASP A 373 -21.65 -19.43 -11.17
CA ASP A 373 -21.52 -20.88 -11.03
C ASP A 373 -20.12 -21.31 -10.56
N ASP A 374 -19.12 -20.43 -10.68
CA ASP A 374 -17.76 -20.72 -10.22
C ASP A 374 -17.63 -20.63 -8.70
N LEU A 375 -18.63 -20.06 -8.01
CA LEU A 375 -18.74 -20.05 -6.55
C LEU A 375 -19.41 -21.33 -5.97
N LEU A 376 -19.94 -22.22 -6.81
CA LEU A 376 -20.61 -23.47 -6.39
C LEU A 376 -19.64 -24.62 -6.09
N GLY A 377 -18.33 -24.37 -6.12
CA GLY A 377 -17.34 -25.41 -5.96
C GLY A 377 -17.11 -26.24 -7.24
N GLY A 378 -16.02 -27.00 -7.28
CA GLY A 378 -15.76 -28.08 -8.26
C GLY A 378 -15.25 -27.62 -9.61
N LYS A 379 -15.17 -26.31 -9.80
CA LYS A 379 -14.34 -25.70 -10.82
C LYS A 379 -13.11 -25.13 -10.13
N PHE A 380 -12.03 -24.95 -10.87
CA PHE A 380 -11.01 -24.01 -10.44
C PHE A 380 -10.33 -24.38 -9.11
N GLY A 381 -10.20 -25.69 -8.83
CA GLY A 381 -9.60 -26.25 -7.62
C GLY A 381 -10.41 -26.01 -6.34
N SER A 382 -11.61 -25.43 -6.45
CA SER A 382 -12.56 -25.35 -5.35
C SER A 382 -13.18 -26.72 -5.08
N ARG A 383 -13.41 -27.03 -3.81
CA ARG A 383 -14.05 -28.30 -3.44
C ARG A 383 -15.54 -28.15 -3.71
N LYS A 384 -16.14 -29.10 -4.41
CA LYS A 384 -17.61 -29.15 -4.53
C LYS A 384 -18.13 -30.18 -3.56
N ASN A 385 -18.70 -29.70 -2.46
CA ASN A 385 -19.50 -30.58 -1.62
C ASN A 385 -20.95 -30.62 -2.17
N PRO A 386 -21.67 -31.74 -2.01
CA PRO A 386 -23.11 -31.75 -2.31
C PRO A 386 -23.83 -30.67 -1.49
N GLY A 387 -24.52 -29.74 -2.16
CA GLY A 387 -25.24 -28.63 -1.52
C GLY A 387 -24.43 -27.33 -1.35
N ASP A 388 -23.21 -27.25 -1.88
CA ASP A 388 -22.33 -26.08 -1.76
C ASP A 388 -22.88 -24.87 -2.54
N SER A 389 -23.74 -24.11 -1.87
CA SER A 389 -24.35 -22.89 -2.38
C SER A 389 -24.21 -21.73 -1.41
N ASP A 390 -23.61 -21.94 -0.24
CA ASP A 390 -23.51 -20.94 0.81
C ASP A 390 -22.73 -19.71 0.34
N LEU A 391 -21.50 -19.91 -0.16
CA LEU A 391 -20.69 -18.81 -0.66
C LEU A 391 -21.37 -18.08 -1.84
N LEU A 392 -21.97 -18.82 -2.78
CA LEU A 392 -22.73 -18.21 -3.87
C LEU A 392 -23.86 -17.32 -3.35
N ASN A 393 -24.67 -17.83 -2.43
CA ASN A 393 -25.81 -17.12 -1.87
C ASN A 393 -25.36 -15.90 -1.06
N ARG A 394 -24.29 -16.02 -0.29
CA ARG A 394 -23.65 -14.92 0.43
C ARG A 394 -23.19 -13.82 -0.52
N ILE A 395 -22.43 -14.16 -1.56
CA ILE A 395 -21.92 -13.14 -2.51
C ILE A 395 -23.06 -12.52 -3.33
N LYS A 396 -24.10 -13.28 -3.71
CA LYS A 396 -25.29 -12.71 -4.36
C LYS A 396 -26.04 -11.75 -3.44
N LEU A 397 -26.26 -12.14 -2.18
CA LEU A 397 -26.88 -11.28 -1.18
C LEU A 397 -26.05 -10.03 -0.95
N LEU A 398 -24.73 -10.18 -0.83
CA LEU A 398 -23.79 -9.07 -0.71
C LEU A 398 -23.87 -8.13 -1.91
N SER A 399 -23.81 -8.65 -3.14
CA SER A 399 -23.98 -7.86 -4.36
C SER A 399 -25.26 -7.03 -4.33
N SER A 400 -26.38 -7.65 -3.93
CA SER A 400 -27.66 -6.96 -3.80
C SER A 400 -27.64 -5.87 -2.72
N LYS A 401 -27.06 -6.15 -1.54
CA LYS A 401 -26.89 -5.16 -0.46
C LYS A 401 -26.00 -3.99 -0.87
N LEU A 402 -25.00 -4.27 -1.69
CA LEU A 402 -24.10 -3.29 -2.30
C LEU A 402 -24.71 -2.62 -3.54
N GLY A 403 -25.99 -2.81 -3.86
CA GLY A 403 -26.65 -2.11 -4.96
C GLY A 403 -26.33 -2.62 -6.36
N TYR A 404 -25.66 -3.77 -6.52
CA TYR A 404 -25.50 -4.43 -7.82
C TYR A 404 -26.71 -5.31 -8.12
N SER A 405 -27.37 -5.05 -9.25
CA SER A 405 -28.55 -5.78 -9.75
C SER A 405 -28.22 -7.06 -10.51
#